data_AF-A0A497KMG4-F1
#
_entry.id   AF-A0A497KMG4-F1
#
_cell.length_a   1.000
_cell.length_b   1.000
_cell.length_c   1.000
_cell.angle_alpha   90.00
_cell.angle_beta   90.00
_cell.angle_gamma   90.00
#
_symmetry.space_group_name_H-M   'P 1'
#
loop_
_entity.id
_entity.type
_entity.pdbx_description
1 polymer ?
#
loop_
_entity_poly.entity_id
_entity_poly.type
_entity_poly.pdbx_seq_one_letter_code
_entity_poly.pdbx_strand_id
1 'polypeptide(L)'
;MREEEGQYDEALIYLVIGEERAAVIDGGTGIGRLDRLVMELTDKPYFLLLTHTHNDHICLLDREARYLYTGDIYYTGGVTSYLPGGNHDDFIKSCKRLVDLMPEYDYLMPAHNEPLVEPEQMREMYEAAKGIKDGSITDYTSRRSVATNYDTMIRRYQFSKFSLSVRESLFK
;
A
#
# COMPACT_ATOMS: atom_id res chain seq x y z
N MET A 1 15.67 -2.36 11.66
CA MET A 1 15.28 -2.73 10.29
C MET A 1 15.74 -1.60 9.39
N ARG A 2 16.50 -1.86 8.33
CA ARG A 2 16.79 -0.82 7.34
C ARG A 2 15.57 -0.75 6.45
N GLU A 3 14.84 0.36 6.54
CA GLU A 3 13.84 0.71 5.52
C GLU A 3 14.53 0.79 4.15
N GLU A 4 13.75 0.54 3.13
CA GLU A 4 14.12 0.30 1.73
C GLU A 4 15.01 1.42 1.16
N GLU A 5 16.34 1.32 1.28
CA GLU A 5 17.29 2.33 0.77
C GLU A 5 17.07 2.53 -0.74
N GLY A 6 16.57 3.72 -1.12
CA GLY A 6 16.33 4.11 -2.51
C GLY A 6 14.86 4.29 -2.90
N GLN A 7 13.91 4.09 -1.98
CA GLN A 7 12.52 4.54 -2.12
C GLN A 7 12.34 5.92 -1.49
N TYR A 8 11.84 6.88 -2.27
CA TYR A 8 11.55 8.25 -1.84
C TYR A 8 10.03 8.46 -1.79
N ASP A 9 9.31 7.57 -1.11
CA ASP A 9 7.86 7.67 -0.94
C ASP A 9 7.56 8.43 0.37
N GLU A 10 6.63 9.36 0.33
CA GLU A 10 6.17 10.07 1.53
C GLU A 10 5.28 9.14 2.35
N ALA A 11 5.53 8.99 3.66
CA ALA A 11 4.69 8.18 4.54
C ALA A 11 3.50 9.01 5.05
N LEU A 12 2.30 8.46 4.96
CA LEU A 12 1.07 9.05 5.43
C LEU A 12 0.62 8.39 6.74
N ILE A 13 0.13 9.23 7.66
CA ILE A 13 -0.44 8.82 8.94
C ILE A 13 -1.80 9.49 9.04
N TYR A 14 -2.83 8.74 9.41
CA TYR A 14 -4.18 9.28 9.55
C TYR A 14 -4.62 9.30 11.02
N LEU A 15 -5.30 10.38 11.42
CA LEU A 15 -5.97 10.48 12.73
C LEU A 15 -7.47 10.59 12.50
N VAL A 16 -8.21 9.55 12.90
CA VAL A 16 -9.67 9.51 12.84
C VAL A 16 -10.20 9.78 14.25
N ILE A 17 -10.90 10.90 14.46
CA ILE A 17 -11.44 11.29 15.76
C ILE A 17 -12.93 10.92 15.80
N GLY A 18 -13.25 9.81 16.47
CA GLY A 18 -14.63 9.39 16.74
C GLY A 18 -15.22 10.09 17.96
N GLU A 19 -16.45 9.74 18.35
CA GLU A 19 -17.16 10.40 19.48
C GLU A 19 -16.51 10.13 20.84
N GLU A 20 -16.16 8.87 21.15
CA GLU A 20 -15.58 8.48 22.45
C GLU A 20 -14.05 8.31 22.41
N ARG A 21 -13.50 7.93 21.27
CA ARG A 21 -12.08 7.56 21.08
C ARG A 21 -11.59 8.02 19.72
N ALA A 22 -10.27 8.12 19.57
CA ALA A 22 -9.62 8.30 18.28
C ALA A 22 -8.84 7.05 17.85
N ALA A 23 -8.61 6.92 16.55
CA ALA A 23 -7.75 5.91 15.96
C ALA A 23 -6.63 6.62 15.17
N VAL A 24 -5.39 6.27 15.47
CA VAL A 24 -4.24 6.61 14.63
C VAL A 24 -4.03 5.44 13.69
N ILE A 25 -4.07 5.67 12.38
CA ILE A 25 -3.83 4.66 11.36
C ILE A 25 -2.41 4.90 10.84
N ASP A 26 -1.58 3.88 11.02
CA ASP A 26 -0.14 3.82 10.79
C ASP A 26 0.72 4.72 11.68
N GLY A 27 1.95 4.28 11.94
CA GLY A 27 2.91 4.98 12.79
C GLY A 27 3.95 5.81 12.03
N GLY A 28 3.92 5.75 10.69
CA GLY A 28 4.98 6.26 9.82
C GLY A 28 6.33 5.59 10.07
N THR A 29 7.41 6.31 9.80
CA THR A 29 8.80 5.80 9.83
C THR A 29 9.51 5.96 11.19
N GLY A 30 8.74 6.19 12.27
CA GLY A 30 9.28 6.36 13.62
C GLY A 30 10.08 7.65 13.85
N ILE A 31 9.91 8.66 12.98
CA ILE A 31 10.54 9.98 13.12
C ILE A 31 9.67 10.86 14.03
N GLY A 32 10.27 11.38 15.10
CA GLY A 32 9.62 12.33 16.00
C GLY A 32 8.72 11.68 17.07
N ARG A 33 7.91 12.51 17.74
CA ARG A 33 7.02 12.10 18.83
C ARG A 33 5.57 12.15 18.37
N LEU A 34 5.16 11.13 17.62
CA LEU A 34 3.79 11.01 17.11
C LEU A 34 2.75 11.09 18.23
N ASP A 35 3.04 10.52 19.40
CA ASP A 35 2.20 10.61 20.58
C ASP A 35 1.94 12.06 21.02
N ARG A 36 2.96 12.93 20.95
CA ARG A 36 2.84 14.35 21.29
C ARG A 36 1.99 15.09 20.28
N LEU A 37 2.22 14.84 18.98
CA LEU A 37 1.41 15.43 17.92
C LEU A 37 -0.07 15.04 18.07
N VAL A 38 -0.36 13.77 18.35
CA VAL A 38 -1.74 13.31 18.56
C VAL A 38 -2.37 13.99 19.78
N MET A 39 -1.64 14.11 20.89
CA MET A 39 -2.09 14.82 22.09
C MET A 39 -2.33 16.33 21.87
N GLU A 40 -1.70 16.94 20.86
CA GLU A 40 -1.98 18.33 20.45
C GLU A 40 -3.25 18.45 19.60
N LEU A 41 -3.64 17.38 18.89
CA LEU A 41 -4.78 17.37 17.98
C LEU A 41 -6.09 16.88 18.63
N THR A 42 -6.00 16.05 19.67
CA THR A 42 -7.16 15.54 20.40
C THR A 42 -6.85 15.20 21.86
N ASP A 43 -7.82 15.42 22.74
CA ASP A 43 -7.81 15.00 24.14
C ASP A 43 -8.44 13.61 24.36
N LYS A 44 -9.00 13.01 23.30
CA LYS A 44 -9.65 11.70 23.39
C LYS A 44 -8.62 10.59 23.56
N PRO A 45 -8.93 9.54 24.34
CA PRO A 45 -8.10 8.35 24.37
C PRO A 45 -8.03 7.75 22.96
N TYR A 46 -6.83 7.34 22.53
CA TYR A 46 -6.61 6.78 21.20
C TYR A 46 -5.92 5.43 21.24
N PHE A 47 -6.05 4.69 20.15
CA PHE A 47 -5.30 3.48 19.88
C PHE A 47 -4.63 3.57 18.51
N LEU A 48 -3.53 2.84 18.33
CA LEU A 48 -2.80 2.75 17.08
C LEU A 48 -3.25 1.50 16.32
N LEU A 49 -3.69 1.69 15.08
CA LEU A 49 -3.94 0.64 14.11
C LEU A 49 -2.81 0.67 13.10
N LEU A 50 -2.02 -0.40 13.05
CA LEU A 50 -1.01 -0.57 12.02
C LEU A 50 -1.67 -1.28 10.84
N THR A 51 -1.75 -0.62 9.70
CA THR A 51 -2.16 -1.25 8.44
C THR A 51 -1.05 -2.11 7.89
N HIS A 52 0.20 -1.86 8.30
CA HIS A 52 1.35 -2.64 7.88
C HIS A 52 2.47 -2.62 8.94
N THR A 53 3.09 -3.78 9.14
CA THR A 53 4.48 -3.90 9.63
C THR A 53 5.18 -5.02 8.87
N HIS A 54 5.52 -4.78 7.59
CA HIS A 54 6.17 -5.74 6.66
C HIS A 54 6.07 -7.23 7.05
N ASN A 55 4.87 -7.80 6.83
CA ASN A 55 4.50 -9.19 6.47
C ASN A 55 2.98 -9.42 6.67
N ASP A 56 2.25 -8.41 7.17
CA ASP A 56 0.80 -8.42 7.37
C ASP A 56 0.17 -7.07 7.00
N HIS A 57 -0.14 -6.87 5.72
CA HIS A 57 -0.96 -5.72 5.32
C HIS A 57 -2.43 -6.00 5.64
N ILE A 58 -3.09 -5.09 6.38
CA ILE A 58 -4.55 -5.04 6.51
C ILE A 58 -5.07 -3.78 5.83
N CYS A 59 -6.24 -3.87 5.21
CA CYS A 59 -6.98 -2.69 4.74
C CYS A 59 -8.14 -2.42 5.69
N LEU A 60 -8.46 -1.15 5.91
CA LEU A 60 -9.57 -0.73 6.76
C LEU A 60 -10.62 -0.03 5.89
N LEU A 61 -11.87 -0.49 5.96
CA LEU A 61 -12.98 0.12 5.23
C LEU A 61 -13.88 0.86 6.22
N ASP A 62 -13.90 2.18 6.12
CA ASP A 62 -14.88 3.04 6.76
C ASP A 62 -16.06 3.24 5.80
N ARG A 63 -17.20 2.61 6.10
CA ARG A 63 -18.40 2.67 5.25
C ARG A 63 -19.20 3.95 5.43
N GLU A 64 -19.04 4.61 6.57
CA GLU A 64 -19.75 5.86 6.84
C GLU A 64 -19.06 7.01 6.12
N ALA A 65 -17.74 7.12 6.28
CA ALA A 65 -16.93 8.10 5.57
C ALA A 65 -16.66 7.71 4.10
N ARG A 66 -16.95 6.45 3.73
CA ARG A 66 -16.73 5.87 2.40
C ARG A 66 -15.26 5.93 1.99
N TYR A 67 -14.36 5.58 2.91
CA TYR A 67 -12.91 5.54 2.69
C TYR A 67 -12.36 4.13 2.85
N LEU A 68 -11.48 3.72 1.94
CA LEU A 68 -10.71 2.49 2.04
C LEU A 68 -9.24 2.81 2.30
N TYR A 69 -8.78 2.58 3.53
CA TYR A 69 -7.36 2.66 3.88
C TYR A 69 -6.64 1.44 3.33
N THR A 70 -5.77 1.66 2.33
CA THR A 70 -5.16 0.57 1.56
C THR A 70 -3.84 0.09 2.14
N GLY A 71 -3.20 0.86 3.03
CA GLY A 71 -1.82 0.57 3.42
C GLY A 71 -0.92 0.54 2.18
N ASP A 72 -0.04 -0.45 2.10
CA ASP A 72 0.90 -0.58 0.97
C ASP A 72 0.38 -1.45 -0.18
N ILE A 73 -0.84 -1.99 -0.10
CA ILE A 73 -1.39 -2.79 -1.21
C ILE A 73 -1.57 -1.94 -2.47
N TYR A 74 -1.87 -0.66 -2.29
CA TYR A 74 -1.92 0.34 -3.34
C TYR A 74 -1.55 1.71 -2.78
N TYR A 75 -0.67 2.39 -3.53
CA TYR A 75 -0.36 3.81 -3.44
C TYR A 75 0.20 4.25 -4.80
N THR A 76 0.19 5.54 -5.08
CA THR A 76 0.86 6.05 -6.29
C THR A 76 2.37 5.91 -6.15
N GLY A 77 3.08 5.58 -7.23
CA GLY A 77 4.52 5.31 -7.17
C GLY A 77 4.90 3.82 -7.13
N GLY A 78 5.77 3.44 -6.19
CA GLY A 78 6.60 2.23 -6.29
C GLY A 78 6.06 0.95 -5.62
N VAL A 79 4.99 0.33 -6.10
CA VAL A 79 4.42 -0.87 -5.44
C VAL A 79 5.20 -2.15 -5.74
N THR A 80 5.33 -3.03 -4.74
CA THR A 80 5.97 -4.34 -4.86
C THR A 80 5.07 -5.47 -4.35
N SER A 81 5.12 -6.64 -4.99
CA SER A 81 4.35 -7.84 -4.56
C SER A 81 5.24 -9.00 -4.11
N TYR A 82 6.52 -8.74 -3.85
CA TYR A 82 7.55 -9.78 -3.70
C TYR A 82 8.46 -9.63 -2.47
N LEU A 83 8.14 -8.72 -1.56
CA LEU A 83 8.80 -8.64 -0.25
C LEU A 83 8.74 -10.01 0.47
N PRO A 84 9.56 -10.27 1.50
CA PRO A 84 9.43 -11.48 2.30
C PRO A 84 7.96 -11.77 2.65
N GLY A 85 7.52 -13.03 2.58
CA GLY A 85 6.12 -13.41 2.77
C GLY A 85 5.15 -13.04 1.63
N GLY A 86 5.54 -12.15 0.71
CA GLY A 86 4.72 -11.73 -0.43
C GLY A 86 4.56 -12.82 -1.50
N ASN A 87 3.33 -12.94 -2.00
CA ASN A 87 2.98 -13.84 -3.11
C ASN A 87 2.12 -13.07 -4.13
N HIS A 88 2.50 -13.13 -5.40
CA HIS A 88 1.83 -12.39 -6.46
C HIS A 88 0.39 -12.86 -6.74
N ASP A 89 0.12 -14.16 -6.62
CA ASP A 89 -1.24 -14.70 -6.80
C ASP A 89 -2.15 -14.28 -5.64
N ASP A 90 -1.62 -14.19 -4.42
CA ASP A 90 -2.38 -13.67 -3.28
C ASP A 90 -2.55 -12.15 -3.37
N PHE A 91 -1.57 -11.42 -3.89
CA PHE A 91 -1.69 -9.99 -4.22
C PHE A 91 -2.85 -9.75 -5.19
N ILE A 92 -2.94 -10.52 -6.29
CA ILE A 92 -4.06 -10.44 -7.25
C ILE A 92 -5.42 -10.69 -6.55
N LYS A 93 -5.51 -11.72 -5.68
CA LYS A 93 -6.74 -12.01 -4.93
C LYS A 93 -7.14 -10.85 -4.02
N SER A 94 -6.16 -10.23 -3.35
CA SER A 94 -6.41 -9.08 -2.49
C SER A 94 -6.85 -7.86 -3.30
N CYS A 95 -6.17 -7.53 -4.41
CA CYS A 95 -6.62 -6.47 -5.32
C CYS A 95 -8.05 -6.72 -5.82
N LYS A 96 -8.39 -7.95 -6.18
CA LYS A 96 -9.76 -8.30 -6.59
C LYS A 96 -10.78 -8.00 -5.49
N ARG A 97 -10.50 -8.40 -4.24
CA ARG A 97 -11.40 -8.13 -3.11
C ARG A 97 -11.64 -6.63 -2.93
N LEU A 98 -10.61 -5.80 -3.10
CA LEU A 98 -10.76 -4.35 -2.99
C LEU A 98 -11.56 -3.78 -4.17
N VAL A 99 -11.34 -4.26 -5.39
CA VAL A 99 -12.16 -3.90 -6.57
C VAL A 99 -13.63 -4.30 -6.38
N ASP A 100 -13.90 -5.47 -5.80
CA ASP A 100 -15.28 -5.91 -5.51
C ASP A 100 -15.96 -5.02 -4.46
N LEU A 101 -15.19 -4.34 -3.60
CA LEU A 101 -15.68 -3.41 -2.58
C LEU A 101 -15.88 -1.97 -3.10
N MET A 102 -15.56 -1.66 -4.36
CA MET A 102 -15.71 -0.31 -4.93
C MET A 102 -17.08 0.37 -4.70
N PRO A 103 -18.23 -0.34 -4.64
CA PRO A 103 -19.50 0.31 -4.28
C PRO A 103 -19.55 0.90 -2.86
N GLU A 104 -18.69 0.42 -1.96
CA GLU A 104 -18.69 0.73 -0.53
C GLU A 104 -17.79 1.91 -0.14
N TYR A 105 -16.94 2.41 -1.06
CA TYR A 105 -16.04 3.54 -0.81
C TYR A 105 -15.94 4.47 -2.02
N ASP A 106 -15.66 5.75 -1.77
CA ASP A 106 -15.46 6.79 -2.79
C ASP A 106 -13.97 7.08 -3.02
N TYR A 107 -13.12 6.86 -2.03
CA TYR A 107 -11.68 7.13 -2.14
C TYR A 107 -10.81 6.06 -1.46
N LEU A 108 -9.64 5.84 -2.04
CA LEU A 108 -8.54 5.09 -1.42
C LEU A 108 -7.69 6.05 -0.57
N MET A 109 -7.27 5.59 0.59
CA MET A 109 -6.43 6.29 1.56
C MET A 109 -5.13 5.49 1.75
N PRO A 110 -4.12 5.68 0.88
CA PRO A 110 -2.88 4.90 0.91
C PRO A 110 -1.96 5.27 2.08
N ALA A 111 -1.03 4.37 2.42
CA ALA A 111 0.04 4.71 3.38
C ALA A 111 1.12 5.61 2.79
N HIS A 112 1.08 5.88 1.48
CA HIS A 112 2.13 6.64 0.79
C HIS A 112 1.61 7.63 -0.26
N ASN A 113 2.36 8.73 -0.41
CA ASN A 113 2.26 9.72 -1.48
C ASN A 113 0.92 10.48 -1.51
N GLU A 114 0.01 10.15 -2.43
CA GLU A 114 -1.24 10.90 -2.62
C GLU A 114 -2.30 10.47 -1.58
N PRO A 115 -2.77 11.33 -0.66
CA PRO A 115 -3.59 10.91 0.46
C PRO A 115 -5.04 10.57 0.11
N LEU A 116 -5.51 10.99 -1.07
CA LEU A 116 -6.88 10.79 -1.55
C LEU A 116 -6.79 10.35 -3.02
N VAL A 117 -7.14 9.10 -3.30
CA VAL A 117 -6.94 8.48 -4.61
C VAL A 117 -8.26 7.90 -5.16
N GLU A 118 -8.47 8.04 -6.47
CA GLU A 118 -9.68 7.56 -7.14
C GLU A 118 -9.75 6.01 -7.18
N PRO A 119 -10.93 5.40 -6.95
CA PRO A 119 -11.12 3.95 -6.94
C PRO A 119 -10.67 3.23 -8.21
N GLU A 120 -10.74 3.90 -9.37
CA GLU A 120 -10.28 3.42 -10.68
C GLU A 120 -8.83 2.94 -10.64
N GLN A 121 -7.97 3.58 -9.85
CA GLN A 121 -6.57 3.21 -9.74
C GLN A 121 -6.38 1.84 -9.08
N MET A 122 -7.29 1.41 -8.20
CA MET A 122 -7.29 0.04 -7.67
C MET A 122 -7.66 -0.98 -8.75
N ARG A 123 -8.59 -0.63 -9.64
CA ARG A 123 -8.96 -1.46 -10.80
C ARG A 123 -7.79 -1.58 -11.78
N GLU A 124 -7.08 -0.49 -12.05
CA GLU A 124 -5.86 -0.49 -12.88
C GLU A 124 -4.78 -1.39 -12.27
N MET A 125 -4.53 -1.31 -10.97
CA MET A 125 -3.58 -2.19 -10.27
C MET A 125 -3.98 -3.67 -10.37
N TYR A 126 -5.26 -3.99 -10.19
CA TYR A 126 -5.76 -5.36 -10.33
C TYR A 126 -5.53 -5.91 -11.74
N GLU A 127 -5.87 -5.15 -12.78
CA GLU A 127 -5.66 -5.57 -14.17
C GLU A 127 -4.17 -5.62 -14.54
N ALA A 128 -3.35 -4.69 -14.02
CA ALA A 128 -1.90 -4.74 -14.15
C ALA A 128 -1.31 -6.03 -13.54
N ALA A 129 -1.68 -6.37 -12.32
CA ALA A 129 -1.19 -7.59 -11.66
C ALA A 129 -1.59 -8.85 -12.43
N LYS A 130 -2.84 -8.95 -12.88
CA LYS A 130 -3.30 -10.05 -13.74
C LYS A 130 -2.53 -10.14 -15.05
N GLY A 131 -2.42 -9.02 -15.77
CA GLY A 131 -1.77 -8.97 -17.07
C GLY A 131 -0.27 -9.27 -17.01
N ILE A 132 0.38 -8.91 -15.90
CA ILE A 132 1.75 -9.33 -15.61
C ILE A 132 1.82 -10.84 -15.44
N LYS A 133 0.93 -11.44 -14.64
CA LYS A 133 0.93 -12.89 -14.37
C LYS A 133 0.64 -13.74 -15.62
N ASP A 134 -0.32 -13.33 -16.45
CA ASP A 134 -0.73 -14.08 -17.63
C ASP A 134 0.17 -13.83 -18.86
N GLY A 135 1.08 -12.85 -18.78
CA GLY A 135 2.03 -12.52 -19.82
C GLY A 135 1.48 -11.62 -20.92
N SER A 136 0.28 -11.06 -20.79
CA SER A 136 -0.27 -10.06 -21.71
C SER A 136 0.46 -8.71 -21.60
N ILE A 137 1.02 -8.38 -20.43
CA ILE A 137 1.87 -7.20 -20.24
C ILE A 137 3.34 -7.63 -20.28
N THR A 138 4.06 -7.15 -21.28
CA THR A 138 5.44 -7.58 -21.59
C THR A 138 6.48 -6.46 -21.55
N ASP A 139 6.06 -5.20 -21.47
CA ASP A 139 6.98 -4.06 -21.33
C ASP A 139 7.43 -3.90 -19.88
N TYR A 140 8.70 -4.18 -19.61
CA TYR A 140 9.29 -4.07 -18.28
C TYR A 140 10.78 -3.77 -18.34
N THR A 141 11.30 -3.27 -17.23
CA THR A 141 12.73 -3.20 -16.97
C THR A 141 13.15 -4.31 -16.01
N SER A 142 14.23 -5.02 -16.34
CA SER A 142 14.86 -5.99 -15.43
C SER A 142 15.93 -5.29 -14.62
N ARG A 143 15.90 -5.49 -13.30
CA ARG A 143 16.90 -4.94 -12.37
C ARG A 143 16.98 -5.74 -11.08
N ARG A 144 18.00 -5.46 -10.28
CA ARG A 144 18.06 -5.93 -8.89
C ARG A 144 17.06 -5.15 -8.03
N SER A 145 16.46 -5.83 -7.05
CA SER A 145 15.60 -5.20 -6.06
C SER A 145 16.40 -4.15 -5.27
N VAL A 146 15.76 -3.01 -5.02
CA VAL A 146 16.26 -1.97 -4.10
C VAL A 146 15.54 -2.00 -2.76
N ALA A 147 14.44 -2.78 -2.68
CA ALA A 147 13.56 -2.87 -1.53
C ALA A 147 14.05 -3.94 -0.53
N THR A 148 14.33 -5.14 -1.00
CA THR A 148 14.79 -6.24 -0.15
C THR A 148 15.80 -7.12 -0.86
N ASN A 149 16.83 -7.55 -0.13
CA ASN A 149 17.88 -8.47 -0.59
C ASN A 149 18.33 -8.16 -2.04
N TYR A 150 19.29 -7.24 -2.19
CA TYR A 150 19.81 -6.68 -3.45
C TYR A 150 20.30 -7.71 -4.49
N ASP A 151 20.28 -9.00 -4.18
CA ASP A 151 20.48 -10.11 -5.12
C ASP A 151 19.22 -10.60 -5.83
N THR A 152 18.03 -10.19 -5.38
CA THR A 152 16.77 -10.57 -6.01
C THR A 152 16.61 -9.84 -7.34
N MET A 153 16.54 -10.59 -8.45
CA MET A 153 16.15 -10.05 -9.74
C MET A 153 14.63 -9.83 -9.83
N ILE A 154 14.24 -8.67 -10.34
CA ILE A 154 12.85 -8.24 -10.47
C ILE A 154 12.55 -7.74 -11.87
N ARG A 155 11.29 -7.88 -12.28
CA ARG A 155 10.72 -7.12 -13.40
C ARG A 155 9.91 -5.98 -12.83
N ARG A 156 10.18 -4.77 -13.31
CA ARG A 156 9.42 -3.56 -12.97
C ARG A 156 8.62 -3.10 -14.18
N TYR A 157 7.30 -3.06 -13.99
CA TYR A 157 6.32 -2.60 -14.97
C TYR A 157 5.88 -1.19 -14.60
N GLN A 158 5.90 -0.27 -15.55
CA GLN A 158 5.56 1.14 -15.34
C GLN A 158 4.17 1.45 -15.91
N PHE A 159 3.34 2.09 -15.10
CA PHE A 159 2.00 2.58 -15.47
C PHE A 159 1.93 4.10 -15.26
N SER A 160 0.78 4.70 -15.57
CA SER A 160 0.58 6.16 -15.49
C SER A 160 0.83 6.73 -14.08
N LYS A 161 0.26 6.08 -13.05
CA LYS A 161 0.26 6.56 -11.67
C LYS A 161 1.09 5.74 -10.70
N PHE A 162 1.50 4.55 -11.11
CA PHE A 162 2.23 3.62 -10.26
C PHE A 162 3.13 2.73 -11.11
N SER A 163 3.89 1.90 -10.43
CA SER A 163 4.66 0.81 -10.99
C SER A 163 4.42 -0.43 -10.15
N LEU A 164 4.42 -1.59 -10.77
CA LEU A 164 4.35 -2.86 -10.06
C LEU A 164 5.62 -3.65 -10.33
N SER A 165 6.32 -3.99 -9.26
CA SER A 165 7.51 -4.82 -9.33
C SER A 165 7.19 -6.24 -8.83
N VAL A 166 7.69 -7.24 -9.54
CA VAL A 166 7.51 -8.68 -9.26
C VAL A 166 8.85 -9.40 -9.38
N ARG A 167 9.03 -10.54 -8.68
CA ARG A 167 10.22 -11.39 -8.83
C ARG A 167 10.32 -11.94 -10.26
N GLU A 168 11.51 -11.95 -10.84
CA GLU A 168 11.73 -12.63 -12.14
C GLU A 168 11.42 -14.12 -12.09
N SER A 169 11.61 -14.75 -10.93
CA SER A 169 11.30 -16.16 -10.72
C SER A 169 9.80 -16.50 -10.82
N LEU A 170 8.91 -15.50 -10.88
CA LEU A 170 7.48 -15.70 -11.14
C LEU A 170 7.23 -16.35 -12.52
N PHE A 171 8.18 -16.22 -13.46
CA PHE A 171 8.03 -16.63 -14.86
C PHE A 171 8.91 -17.82 -15.27
N LYS A 172 9.53 -18.49 -14.30
CA LYS A 172 10.41 -19.64 -14.53
C LYS A 172 9.67 -20.96 -14.34
#